data_AF-A0A958VKC5-F1
#
_entry.id   AF-A0A958VKC5-F1
#
_cell.length_a   1.000
_cell.length_b   1.000
_cell.length_c   1.000
_cell.angle_alpha   90.00
_cell.angle_beta   90.00
_cell.angle_gamma   90.00
#
_symmetry.space_group_name_H-M   'P 1'
#
loop_
_entity.id
_entity.type
_entity.pdbx_description
1 polymer ?
#
loop_
_entity_poly.entity_id
_entity_poly.type
_entity_poly.pdbx_seq_one_letter_code
_entity_poly.pdbx_strand_id
1 'polypeptide(L)'
;MSELALKLIRENIEKHRRGEDATFLDLGNCGITEVPEEIGECVWVERLTLSKDWVEFKGDIGWINKVSQNQGPPNIIRSLKYLNRARSLKYLILSNSDVDWNISNLSPLSDLEFLEHLYCQGNQIADLSPISELKKLKVIHLYHTQITNLLALKNLTNLQLLHIQRTNISDLSPLLNLHDLRYLYCLNTQVSDLNPLKGAIRLELLNCGNTNIESLSPLSDMNELRMLGCFNTKVTDLSPLIGLKKLESLTCRNSPIVELSPLESLNQLKRLDISGTLVSDFAPICKLKSLESLNVSNTQILDFVSLKKIINLWHINLASTPIIDLSPISKSINLKSIDVSNTQVFDIRPFLPLITKKKIPVKWQTWEEHVDEDNTTWQKKPAILVKDCPLIIPPVEFAQESPQAVRDYFEELGDDGRKLNEVKVIFLGEASAGKTSLVKRLFGENFDSKESQTHGIRIRKVSFKMDDSDSVTAHLWDFGGQEVMHATHQFFLSQRSVYVLLLNSRNDDQAEKWLKHAASFGGRSPVLVVLNKIDENPSFQVDNKRLKEKYPQIRDFFRLSAKTDKGMDEFREA
;
A
#
# COMPACT_ATOMS: atom_id res chain seq x y z
N MET A 1 34.85 -34.77 3.43
CA MET A 1 34.03 -35.22 2.30
C MET A 1 32.70 -35.71 2.85
N SER A 2 31.56 -35.34 2.25
CA SER A 2 30.24 -35.68 2.79
C SER A 2 29.83 -37.11 2.43
N GLU A 3 29.47 -37.92 3.42
CA GLU A 3 28.94 -39.27 3.21
C GLU A 3 27.61 -39.25 2.44
N LEU A 4 26.74 -38.27 2.71
CA LEU A 4 25.46 -38.14 2.02
C LEU A 4 25.66 -37.84 0.52
N ALA A 5 26.58 -36.94 0.19
CA ALA A 5 26.89 -36.61 -1.19
C ALA A 5 27.40 -37.83 -1.98
N LEU A 6 28.33 -38.58 -1.39
CA LEU A 6 28.87 -39.80 -2.00
C LEU A 6 27.80 -40.88 -2.17
N LYS A 7 26.91 -41.03 -1.19
CA LYS A 7 25.76 -41.94 -1.29
C LYS A 7 24.85 -41.57 -2.46
N LEU A 8 24.47 -40.30 -2.59
CA LEU A 8 23.60 -39.82 -3.67
C LEU A 8 24.23 -39.98 -5.06
N ILE A 9 25.55 -39.73 -5.16
CA ILE A 9 26.30 -39.97 -6.39
C ILE A 9 26.25 -41.45 -6.77
N ARG A 10 26.54 -42.37 -5.83
CA ARG A 10 26.47 -43.82 -6.08
C ARG A 10 25.07 -44.27 -6.48
N GLU A 11 24.04 -43.79 -5.80
CA GLU A 11 22.65 -44.09 -6.14
C GLU A 11 22.29 -43.59 -7.55
N ASN A 12 22.77 -42.42 -7.95
CA ASN A 12 22.59 -41.91 -9.32
C ASN A 12 23.29 -42.82 -10.37
N ILE A 13 24.51 -43.27 -10.08
CA ILE A 13 25.25 -44.24 -10.92
C ILE A 13 24.46 -45.55 -11.07
N GLU A 14 23.91 -46.08 -9.98
CA GLU A 14 23.12 -47.31 -10.00
C GLU A 14 21.79 -47.16 -10.75
N LYS A 15 21.11 -46.01 -10.62
CA LYS A 15 19.92 -45.68 -11.43
C LYS A 15 20.24 -45.68 -12.93
N HIS A 16 21.32 -45.00 -13.32
CA HIS A 16 21.73 -44.94 -14.71
C HIS A 16 22.06 -46.34 -15.27
N ARG A 17 22.79 -47.17 -14.51
CA ARG A 17 23.12 -48.55 -14.90
C ARG A 17 21.87 -49.43 -15.09
N ARG A 18 20.78 -49.13 -14.38
CA ARG A 18 19.48 -49.82 -14.54
C ARG A 18 18.65 -49.29 -15.71
N GLY A 19 19.13 -48.27 -16.44
CA GLY A 19 18.40 -47.64 -17.54
C GLY A 19 17.30 -46.68 -17.06
N GLU A 20 17.31 -46.28 -15.79
CA GLU A 20 16.38 -45.29 -15.24
C GLU A 20 16.86 -43.86 -15.59
N ASP A 21 15.95 -42.88 -15.54
CA ASP A 21 16.33 -41.48 -15.66
C ASP A 21 17.15 -41.03 -14.45
N ALA A 22 18.41 -40.68 -14.72
CA ALA A 22 19.39 -40.23 -13.75
C ALA A 22 20.06 -38.92 -14.19
N THR A 23 19.41 -38.17 -15.08
CA THR A 23 19.94 -36.93 -15.66
C THR A 23 19.99 -35.77 -14.67
N PHE A 24 19.23 -35.84 -13.56
CA PHE A 24 19.25 -34.87 -12.47
C PHE A 24 19.97 -35.40 -11.24
N LEU A 25 20.91 -34.63 -10.73
CA LEU A 25 21.60 -34.87 -9.47
C LEU A 25 21.42 -33.68 -8.52
N ASP A 26 20.76 -33.93 -7.39
CA ASP A 26 20.56 -32.97 -6.31
C ASP A 26 21.56 -33.24 -5.19
N LEU A 27 22.58 -32.39 -5.10
CA LEU A 27 23.55 -32.38 -3.99
C LEU A 27 23.35 -31.17 -3.07
N GLY A 28 22.17 -30.53 -3.10
CA GLY A 28 21.80 -29.51 -2.13
C GLY A 28 21.81 -30.07 -0.72
N ASN A 29 22.12 -29.23 0.27
CA ASN A 29 22.00 -29.57 1.70
C ASN A 29 22.67 -30.90 2.08
N CYS A 30 23.89 -31.13 1.57
CA CYS A 30 24.65 -32.35 1.78
C CYS A 30 25.86 -32.15 2.70
N GLY A 31 26.13 -30.96 3.22
CA GLY A 31 27.32 -30.65 4.02
C GLY A 31 28.62 -30.67 3.22
N ILE A 32 28.54 -30.34 1.92
CA ILE A 32 29.67 -30.33 1.00
C ILE A 32 30.40 -28.99 1.08
N THR A 33 31.74 -29.02 1.15
CA THR A 33 32.60 -27.84 1.11
C THR A 33 33.37 -27.68 -0.20
N GLU A 34 33.47 -28.75 -0.98
CA GLU A 34 34.12 -28.81 -2.29
C GLU A 34 33.34 -29.80 -3.17
N VAL A 35 33.18 -29.48 -4.45
CA VAL A 35 32.54 -30.42 -5.39
C VAL A 35 33.29 -31.76 -5.34
N PRO A 36 32.63 -32.91 -5.07
CA PRO A 36 33.30 -34.21 -5.00
C PRO A 36 33.93 -34.62 -6.34
N GLU A 37 35.04 -35.35 -6.31
CA GLU A 37 35.74 -35.80 -7.52
C GLU A 37 34.91 -36.81 -8.33
N GLU A 38 34.10 -37.59 -7.61
CA GLU A 38 33.20 -38.63 -8.11
C GLU A 38 32.11 -38.06 -9.03
N ILE A 39 31.90 -36.74 -9.06
CA ILE A 39 31.03 -36.10 -10.06
C ILE A 39 31.49 -36.42 -11.49
N GLY A 40 32.78 -36.70 -11.68
CA GLY A 40 33.34 -37.12 -12.96
C GLY A 40 32.93 -38.52 -13.40
N GLU A 41 32.33 -39.34 -12.53
CA GLU A 41 31.76 -40.64 -12.88
C GLU A 41 30.33 -40.50 -13.43
N CYS A 42 29.66 -39.38 -13.14
CA CYS A 42 28.29 -39.08 -13.52
C CYS A 42 28.20 -38.32 -14.86
N VAL A 43 28.89 -38.80 -15.89
CA VAL A 43 29.02 -38.07 -17.17
C VAL A 43 27.72 -37.91 -17.96
N TRP A 44 26.63 -38.59 -17.58
CA TRP A 44 25.29 -38.43 -18.18
C TRP A 44 24.44 -37.36 -17.49
N VAL A 45 24.88 -36.84 -16.34
CA VAL A 45 24.12 -35.84 -15.59
C VAL A 45 24.06 -34.56 -16.41
N GLU A 46 22.84 -34.17 -16.77
CA GLU A 46 22.58 -32.95 -17.52
C GLU A 46 22.23 -31.79 -16.59
N ARG A 47 21.83 -32.09 -15.35
CA ARG A 47 21.39 -31.10 -14.38
C ARG A 47 21.96 -31.39 -13.01
N LEU A 48 22.68 -30.41 -12.47
CA LEU A 48 23.27 -30.46 -11.14
C LEU A 48 22.84 -29.24 -10.34
N THR A 49 22.29 -29.48 -9.15
CA THR A 49 22.14 -28.45 -8.13
C THR A 49 23.01 -28.78 -6.93
N LEU A 50 23.74 -27.78 -6.45
CA LEU A 50 24.41 -27.85 -5.16
C LEU A 50 23.68 -27.01 -4.10
N SER A 51 22.61 -26.32 -4.50
CA SER A 51 21.93 -25.32 -3.68
C SER A 51 20.85 -25.96 -2.83
N LYS A 52 20.74 -25.51 -1.57
CA LYS A 52 19.63 -25.89 -0.68
C LYS A 52 18.30 -25.44 -1.28
N ASP A 53 18.26 -24.22 -1.78
CA ASP A 53 17.12 -23.59 -2.42
C ASP A 53 17.62 -22.66 -3.53
N TRP A 54 16.78 -22.48 -4.55
CA TRP A 54 17.12 -21.69 -5.72
C TRP A 54 15.87 -21.21 -6.45
N VAL A 55 16.09 -20.29 -7.38
CA VAL A 55 15.07 -19.81 -8.30
C VAL A 55 15.36 -20.29 -9.71
N GLU A 56 14.31 -20.67 -10.43
CA GLU A 56 14.41 -20.99 -11.86
C GLU A 56 13.45 -20.15 -12.66
N PHE A 57 13.93 -19.67 -13.80
CA PHE A 57 13.09 -18.96 -14.72
C PHE A 57 12.33 -19.93 -15.65
N LYS A 58 11.01 -19.76 -15.72
CA LYS A 58 10.12 -20.57 -16.56
C LYS A 58 9.25 -19.65 -17.42
N GLY A 59 9.79 -19.15 -18.53
CA GLY A 59 9.07 -18.40 -19.58
C GLY A 59 7.88 -17.58 -19.08
N ASP A 60 6.68 -17.96 -19.50
CA ASP A 60 5.40 -17.29 -19.17
C ASP A 60 5.03 -17.27 -17.67
N ILE A 61 5.59 -18.18 -16.87
CA ILE A 61 5.29 -18.30 -15.43
C ILE A 61 6.23 -17.39 -14.61
N GLY A 62 7.41 -17.05 -15.12
CA GLY A 62 8.42 -16.27 -14.42
C GLY A 62 9.31 -17.10 -13.48
N TRP A 63 9.77 -16.49 -12.39
CA TRP A 63 10.67 -17.13 -11.42
C TRP A 63 9.91 -18.07 -10.47
N ILE A 64 10.42 -19.29 -10.31
CA ILE A 64 9.83 -20.33 -9.46
C ILE A 64 10.84 -20.73 -8.39
N ASN A 65 10.41 -20.70 -7.13
CA ASN A 65 11.20 -21.17 -6.00
C ASN A 65 11.25 -22.71 -5.98
N LYS A 66 12.44 -23.23 -5.70
CA LYS A 66 12.73 -24.66 -5.59
C LYS A 66 13.60 -24.91 -4.36
N VAL A 67 13.45 -26.10 -3.78
CA VAL A 67 14.19 -26.52 -2.59
C VAL A 67 14.63 -27.96 -2.78
N SER A 68 15.87 -28.25 -2.40
CA SER A 68 16.46 -29.58 -2.33
C SER A 68 15.66 -30.45 -1.36
N GLN A 69 15.53 -31.74 -1.68
CA GLN A 69 14.84 -32.69 -0.80
C GLN A 69 15.76 -33.30 0.26
N ASN A 70 17.05 -32.97 0.22
CA ASN A 70 18.05 -33.51 1.12
C ASN A 70 17.99 -32.82 2.50
N GLN A 71 18.14 -33.61 3.56
CA GLN A 71 18.04 -33.15 4.95
C GLN A 71 19.41 -33.10 5.67
N GLY A 72 20.51 -33.11 4.92
CA GLY A 72 21.85 -32.97 5.50
C GLY A 72 22.17 -31.52 5.90
N PRO A 73 23.41 -31.28 6.39
CA PRO A 73 23.88 -29.93 6.69
C PRO A 73 23.91 -29.03 5.45
N PRO A 74 23.85 -27.69 5.60
CA PRO A 74 24.03 -26.78 4.48
C PRO A 74 25.41 -26.94 3.83
N ASN A 75 25.45 -26.81 2.51
CA ASN A 75 26.73 -26.76 1.78
C ASN A 75 27.43 -25.41 2.02
N ILE A 76 28.76 -25.41 1.96
CA ILE A 76 29.62 -24.21 2.04
C ILE A 76 30.72 -24.35 0.97
N ILE A 77 30.34 -24.16 -0.29
CA ILE A 77 31.16 -24.58 -1.43
C ILE A 77 32.25 -23.56 -1.71
N ARG A 78 33.50 -23.91 -1.43
CA ARG A 78 34.67 -23.03 -1.66
C ARG A 78 35.42 -23.34 -2.95
N SER A 79 35.17 -24.51 -3.54
CA SER A 79 35.92 -24.98 -4.71
C SER A 79 35.02 -25.78 -5.66
N LEU A 80 35.10 -25.44 -6.94
CA LEU A 80 34.43 -26.11 -8.06
C LEU A 80 35.37 -27.03 -8.85
N LYS A 81 36.56 -27.34 -8.31
CA LYS A 81 37.70 -27.95 -9.02
C LYS A 81 37.34 -29.12 -9.94
N TYR A 82 36.49 -30.03 -9.50
CA TYR A 82 36.15 -31.25 -10.25
C TYR A 82 34.91 -31.12 -11.14
N LEU A 83 34.26 -29.95 -11.16
CA LEU A 83 33.03 -29.72 -11.91
C LEU A 83 33.23 -29.86 -13.43
N ASN A 84 34.43 -29.55 -13.94
CA ASN A 84 34.81 -29.72 -15.33
C ASN A 84 34.71 -31.18 -15.84
N ARG A 85 34.61 -32.16 -14.94
CA ARG A 85 34.44 -33.58 -15.31
C ARG A 85 32.99 -33.93 -15.67
N ALA A 86 32.01 -33.13 -15.25
CA ALA A 86 30.60 -33.34 -15.54
C ALA A 86 30.22 -32.77 -16.92
N ARG A 87 30.80 -33.35 -17.98
CA ARG A 87 30.82 -32.77 -19.33
C ARG A 87 29.46 -32.64 -20.02
N SER A 88 28.45 -33.39 -19.60
CA SER A 88 27.10 -33.31 -20.19
C SER A 88 26.19 -32.28 -19.51
N LEU A 89 26.72 -31.51 -18.55
CA LEU A 89 25.92 -30.51 -17.84
C LEU A 89 25.35 -29.46 -18.79
N LYS A 90 24.02 -29.35 -18.77
CA LYS A 90 23.22 -28.31 -19.41
C LYS A 90 22.71 -27.30 -18.38
N TYR A 91 22.48 -27.73 -17.14
CA TYR A 91 21.94 -26.91 -16.06
C TYR A 91 22.83 -27.02 -14.83
N LEU A 92 23.35 -25.88 -14.39
CA LEU A 92 24.19 -25.77 -13.21
C LEU A 92 23.62 -24.73 -12.25
N ILE A 93 23.29 -25.17 -11.04
CA ILE A 93 22.72 -24.34 -9.98
C ILE A 93 23.69 -24.29 -8.80
N LEU A 94 24.29 -23.11 -8.63
CA LEU A 94 25.30 -22.76 -7.64
C LEU A 94 24.87 -21.52 -6.84
N SER A 95 23.58 -21.42 -6.55
CA SER A 95 23.03 -20.29 -5.79
C SER A 95 23.12 -20.49 -4.30
N ASN A 96 23.24 -19.38 -3.59
CA ASN A 96 23.10 -19.35 -2.15
C ASN A 96 22.15 -18.21 -1.72
N SER A 97 21.26 -18.52 -0.79
CA SER A 97 20.31 -17.58 -0.15
C SER A 97 20.62 -17.36 1.34
N ASP A 98 21.21 -18.35 2.02
CA ASP A 98 21.33 -18.37 3.49
C ASP A 98 22.78 -18.36 4.02
N VAL A 99 23.75 -18.98 3.32
CA VAL A 99 25.11 -19.25 3.81
C VAL A 99 26.18 -18.93 2.77
N ASP A 100 26.96 -17.87 2.97
CA ASP A 100 27.93 -17.40 1.98
C ASP A 100 28.93 -18.47 1.51
N TRP A 101 28.80 -18.90 0.25
CA TRP A 101 29.75 -19.82 -0.39
C TRP A 101 31.03 -19.13 -0.86
N ASN A 102 30.95 -17.82 -1.13
CA ASN A 102 32.08 -17.02 -1.62
C ASN A 102 32.76 -17.58 -2.87
N ILE A 103 31.99 -18.20 -3.78
CA ILE A 103 32.55 -18.64 -5.06
C ILE A 103 32.97 -17.40 -5.85
N SER A 104 34.24 -17.33 -6.25
CA SER A 104 34.77 -16.25 -7.09
C SER A 104 35.36 -16.76 -8.40
N ASN A 105 35.82 -18.01 -8.43
CA ASN A 105 36.48 -18.61 -9.58
C ASN A 105 35.54 -19.54 -10.36
N LEU A 106 35.28 -19.18 -11.62
CA LEU A 106 34.50 -19.99 -12.57
C LEU A 106 35.37 -20.80 -13.55
N SER A 107 36.70 -20.83 -13.39
CA SER A 107 37.59 -21.56 -14.31
C SER A 107 37.21 -23.02 -14.56
N PRO A 108 36.63 -23.78 -13.61
CA PRO A 108 36.20 -25.16 -13.88
C PRO A 108 34.99 -25.27 -14.82
N LEU A 109 34.36 -24.17 -15.22
CA LEU A 109 33.21 -24.17 -16.13
C LEU A 109 33.63 -24.07 -17.60
N SER A 110 34.89 -23.70 -17.91
CA SER A 110 35.33 -23.39 -19.27
C SER A 110 35.13 -24.52 -20.28
N ASP A 111 35.17 -25.78 -19.81
CA ASP A 111 35.04 -26.97 -20.65
C ASP A 111 33.59 -27.53 -20.71
N LEU A 112 32.62 -26.85 -20.07
CA LEU A 112 31.22 -27.29 -20.04
C LEU A 112 30.45 -26.81 -21.29
N GLU A 113 30.88 -27.26 -22.47
CA GLU A 113 30.38 -26.81 -23.78
C GLU A 113 28.87 -27.01 -24.00
N PHE A 114 28.24 -27.88 -23.21
CA PHE A 114 26.80 -28.15 -23.23
C PHE A 114 25.98 -27.25 -22.31
N LEU A 115 26.62 -26.37 -21.54
CA LEU A 115 25.94 -25.56 -20.54
C LEU A 115 24.98 -24.57 -21.18
N GLU A 116 23.71 -24.66 -20.79
CA GLU A 116 22.61 -23.83 -21.28
C GLU A 116 22.10 -22.88 -20.19
N HIS A 117 22.14 -23.30 -18.93
CA HIS A 117 21.62 -22.55 -17.79
C HIS A 117 22.64 -22.50 -16.65
N LEU A 118 23.01 -21.28 -16.25
CA LEU A 118 23.95 -21.01 -15.18
C LEU A 118 23.32 -20.10 -14.12
N TYR A 119 23.14 -20.63 -12.92
CA TYR A 119 22.63 -19.88 -11.77
C TYR A 119 23.73 -19.79 -10.70
N CYS A 120 24.28 -18.59 -10.49
CA CYS A 120 25.39 -18.38 -9.55
C CYS A 120 25.17 -17.17 -8.63
N GLN A 121 23.92 -16.79 -8.38
CA GLN A 121 23.58 -15.64 -7.55
C GLN A 121 24.10 -15.75 -6.12
N GLY A 122 24.37 -14.60 -5.50
CA GLY A 122 24.82 -14.51 -4.10
C GLY A 122 26.27 -14.96 -3.88
N ASN A 123 27.10 -14.94 -4.92
CA ASN A 123 28.51 -15.31 -4.87
C ASN A 123 29.44 -14.11 -5.17
N GLN A 124 30.73 -14.27 -4.93
CA GLN A 124 31.75 -13.23 -5.12
C GLN A 124 32.39 -13.26 -6.52
N ILE A 125 31.59 -13.60 -7.53
CA ILE A 125 32.06 -13.69 -8.92
C ILE A 125 32.33 -12.30 -9.46
N ALA A 126 33.57 -12.07 -9.91
CA ALA A 126 33.99 -10.83 -10.55
C ALA A 126 34.44 -11.04 -12.01
N ASP A 127 34.95 -12.25 -12.33
CA ASP A 127 35.43 -12.60 -13.67
C ASP A 127 34.48 -13.60 -14.36
N LEU A 128 34.00 -13.21 -15.55
CA LEU A 128 33.16 -14.01 -16.42
C LEU A 128 33.94 -14.62 -17.61
N SER A 129 35.25 -14.36 -17.73
CA SER A 129 36.08 -14.90 -18.82
C SER A 129 35.94 -16.42 -19.01
N PRO A 130 35.77 -17.27 -17.96
CA PRO A 130 35.62 -18.71 -18.13
C PRO A 130 34.37 -19.13 -18.91
N ILE A 131 33.33 -18.31 -18.96
CA ILE A 131 32.07 -18.66 -19.65
C ILE A 131 31.97 -18.06 -21.07
N SER A 132 33.02 -17.37 -21.54
CA SER A 132 32.99 -16.59 -22.79
C SER A 132 32.79 -17.42 -24.07
N GLU A 133 33.21 -18.69 -24.07
CA GLU A 133 33.07 -19.60 -25.22
C GLU A 133 31.91 -20.61 -25.07
N LEU A 134 31.12 -20.51 -23.99
CA LEU A 134 29.98 -21.41 -23.74
C LEU A 134 28.75 -20.99 -24.56
N LYS A 135 28.86 -21.12 -25.88
CA LYS A 135 27.91 -20.60 -26.89
C LYS A 135 26.49 -21.15 -26.78
N LYS A 136 26.26 -22.21 -26.01
CA LYS A 136 24.93 -22.77 -25.75
C LYS A 136 24.19 -22.10 -24.59
N LEU A 137 24.83 -21.20 -23.85
CA LEU A 137 24.20 -20.46 -22.76
C LEU A 137 22.97 -19.68 -23.25
N LYS A 138 21.84 -19.96 -22.61
CA LYS A 138 20.53 -19.32 -22.81
C LYS A 138 20.13 -18.51 -21.59
N VAL A 139 20.50 -18.96 -20.39
CA VAL A 139 20.12 -18.33 -19.12
C VAL A 139 21.35 -18.13 -18.25
N ILE A 140 21.59 -16.88 -17.86
CA ILE A 140 22.65 -16.50 -16.93
C ILE A 140 22.05 -15.67 -15.80
N HIS A 141 22.14 -16.19 -14.58
CA HIS A 141 21.63 -15.54 -13.38
C HIS A 141 22.79 -15.22 -12.42
N LEU A 142 23.12 -13.93 -12.35
CA LEU A 142 24.25 -13.34 -11.62
C LEU A 142 23.80 -12.28 -10.61
N TYR A 143 22.55 -12.39 -10.12
CA TYR A 143 22.01 -11.52 -9.07
C TYR A 143 22.98 -11.44 -7.88
N HIS A 144 23.26 -10.20 -7.43
CA HIS A 144 24.11 -9.96 -6.26
C HIS A 144 25.49 -10.64 -6.37
N THR A 145 26.23 -10.30 -7.43
CA THR A 145 27.63 -10.70 -7.65
C THR A 145 28.53 -9.46 -7.78
N GLN A 146 29.85 -9.65 -7.93
CA GLN A 146 30.84 -8.57 -7.97
C GLN A 146 31.28 -8.19 -9.40
N ILE A 147 30.54 -8.63 -10.42
CA ILE A 147 30.86 -8.33 -11.82
C ILE A 147 30.78 -6.82 -12.09
N THR A 148 31.71 -6.33 -12.92
CA THR A 148 31.83 -4.92 -13.31
C THR A 148 31.74 -4.70 -14.82
N ASN A 149 31.83 -5.76 -15.62
CA ASN A 149 31.66 -5.70 -17.07
C ASN A 149 31.06 -7.00 -17.62
N LEU A 150 30.56 -6.94 -18.85
CA LEU A 150 29.89 -8.04 -19.55
C LEU A 150 30.66 -8.52 -20.79
N LEU A 151 31.96 -8.20 -20.92
CA LEU A 151 32.73 -8.46 -22.15
C LEU A 151 32.70 -9.92 -22.58
N ALA A 152 32.75 -10.84 -21.61
CA ALA A 152 32.65 -12.28 -21.85
C ALA A 152 31.33 -12.71 -22.53
N LEU A 153 30.26 -11.92 -22.41
CA LEU A 153 28.95 -12.27 -22.94
C LEU A 153 28.75 -11.87 -24.42
N LYS A 154 29.68 -11.10 -25.00
CA LYS A 154 29.53 -10.44 -26.31
C LYS A 154 29.16 -11.40 -27.45
N ASN A 155 29.65 -12.64 -27.40
CA ASN A 155 29.46 -13.65 -28.45
C ASN A 155 28.44 -14.73 -28.07
N LEU A 156 27.75 -14.62 -26.93
CA LEU A 156 26.76 -15.59 -26.48
C LEU A 156 25.40 -15.34 -27.13
N THR A 157 25.34 -15.40 -28.46
CA THR A 157 24.18 -14.96 -29.26
C THR A 157 22.89 -15.73 -28.99
N ASN A 158 22.95 -16.89 -28.34
CA ASN A 158 21.80 -17.69 -27.91
C ASN A 158 21.22 -17.25 -26.55
N LEU A 159 21.78 -16.22 -25.91
CA LEU A 159 21.37 -15.76 -24.59
C LEU A 159 19.94 -15.18 -24.66
N GLN A 160 19.04 -15.76 -23.87
CA GLN A 160 17.62 -15.39 -23.80
C GLN A 160 17.29 -14.65 -22.50
N LEU A 161 17.96 -15.00 -21.39
CA LEU A 161 17.79 -14.36 -20.10
C LEU A 161 19.14 -13.96 -19.51
N LEU A 162 19.23 -12.68 -19.11
CA LEU A 162 20.34 -12.15 -18.34
C LEU A 162 19.82 -11.42 -17.10
N HIS A 163 20.27 -11.86 -15.92
CA HIS A 163 19.94 -11.22 -14.66
C HIS A 163 21.21 -10.79 -13.93
N ILE A 164 21.40 -9.48 -13.86
CA ILE A 164 22.61 -8.81 -13.33
C ILE A 164 22.25 -7.76 -12.27
N GLN A 165 21.09 -7.88 -11.64
CA GLN A 165 20.63 -6.95 -10.63
C GLN A 165 21.57 -6.95 -9.41
N ARG A 166 21.68 -5.78 -8.75
CA ARG A 166 22.57 -5.57 -7.60
C ARG A 166 24.04 -5.92 -7.92
N THR A 167 24.52 -5.45 -9.07
CA THR A 167 25.93 -5.53 -9.50
C THR A 167 26.43 -4.13 -9.86
N ASN A 168 27.72 -4.00 -10.19
CA ASN A 168 28.33 -2.72 -10.56
C ASN A 168 28.43 -2.51 -12.08
N ILE A 169 27.59 -3.18 -12.87
CA ILE A 169 27.55 -2.99 -14.32
C ILE A 169 27.07 -1.57 -14.67
N SER A 170 27.80 -0.91 -15.56
CA SER A 170 27.41 0.37 -16.16
C SER A 170 27.27 0.29 -17.69
N ASP A 171 28.07 -0.55 -18.33
CA ASP A 171 28.13 -0.68 -19.79
C ASP A 171 27.39 -1.94 -20.29
N LEU A 172 26.37 -1.73 -21.14
CA LEU A 172 25.63 -2.77 -21.82
C LEU A 172 26.12 -3.03 -23.26
N SER A 173 27.17 -2.35 -23.74
CA SER A 173 27.71 -2.52 -25.09
C SER A 173 27.97 -3.98 -25.52
N PRO A 174 28.35 -4.91 -24.61
CA PRO A 174 28.50 -6.32 -25.00
C PRO A 174 27.18 -6.99 -25.41
N LEU A 175 26.02 -6.42 -25.07
CA LEU A 175 24.71 -6.98 -25.41
C LEU A 175 24.24 -6.63 -26.84
N LEU A 176 24.98 -5.79 -27.57
CA LEU A 176 24.56 -5.21 -28.86
C LEU A 176 24.04 -6.22 -29.90
N ASN A 177 24.65 -7.40 -29.95
CA ASN A 177 24.35 -8.44 -30.95
C ASN A 177 23.51 -9.60 -30.38
N LEU A 178 22.99 -9.48 -29.15
CA LEU A 178 22.21 -10.54 -28.50
C LEU A 178 20.73 -10.46 -28.93
N HIS A 179 20.47 -10.74 -30.20
CA HIS A 179 19.15 -10.61 -30.82
C HIS A 179 18.08 -11.56 -30.23
N ASP A 180 18.50 -12.63 -29.57
CA ASP A 180 17.62 -13.61 -28.92
C ASP A 180 17.28 -13.26 -27.46
N LEU A 181 17.80 -12.15 -26.94
CA LEU A 181 17.53 -11.72 -25.58
C LEU A 181 16.05 -11.35 -25.41
N ARG A 182 15.40 -12.03 -24.45
CA ARG A 182 13.97 -11.87 -24.12
C ARG A 182 13.76 -11.22 -22.75
N TYR A 183 14.63 -11.52 -21.79
CA TYR A 183 14.49 -11.06 -20.41
C TYR A 183 15.79 -10.43 -19.92
N LEU A 184 15.75 -9.14 -19.59
CA LEU A 184 16.87 -8.43 -18.99
C LEU A 184 16.47 -7.82 -17.65
N TYR A 185 17.17 -8.25 -16.60
CA TYR A 185 17.05 -7.70 -15.26
C TYR A 185 18.35 -6.99 -14.87
N CYS A 186 18.35 -5.66 -14.87
CA CYS A 186 19.48 -4.79 -14.53
C CYS A 186 19.14 -3.73 -13.46
N LEU A 187 18.08 -3.95 -12.68
CA LEU A 187 17.73 -3.19 -11.48
C LEU A 187 18.90 -3.06 -10.49
N ASN A 188 19.05 -1.89 -9.87
CA ASN A 188 20.14 -1.58 -8.93
C ASN A 188 21.52 -1.81 -9.56
N THR A 189 21.76 -1.18 -10.71
CA THR A 189 23.06 -1.15 -11.39
C THR A 189 23.41 0.30 -11.74
N GLN A 190 24.57 0.53 -12.35
CA GLN A 190 25.02 1.86 -12.77
C GLN A 190 24.71 2.15 -14.25
N VAL A 191 23.86 1.34 -14.88
CA VAL A 191 23.46 1.53 -16.28
C VAL A 191 22.81 2.91 -16.47
N SER A 192 23.18 3.57 -17.57
CA SER A 192 22.60 4.86 -17.98
C SER A 192 22.21 4.89 -19.45
N ASP A 193 22.79 4.01 -20.27
CA ASP A 193 22.53 3.93 -21.70
C ASP A 193 21.87 2.60 -22.08
N LEU A 194 20.74 2.70 -22.79
CA LEU A 194 19.99 1.55 -23.33
C LEU A 194 20.24 1.32 -24.82
N ASN A 195 21.03 2.16 -25.52
CA ASN A 195 21.30 2.00 -26.95
C ASN A 195 21.82 0.61 -27.34
N PRO A 196 22.66 -0.07 -26.52
CA PRO A 196 23.07 -1.43 -26.81
C PRO A 196 21.91 -2.43 -26.93
N LEU A 197 20.72 -2.13 -26.42
CA LEU A 197 19.56 -3.03 -26.52
C LEU A 197 18.77 -2.86 -27.83
N LYS A 198 19.08 -1.88 -28.68
CA LYS A 198 18.30 -1.58 -29.90
C LYS A 198 18.13 -2.80 -30.82
N GLY A 199 19.10 -3.72 -30.84
CA GLY A 199 19.06 -4.96 -31.62
C GLY A 199 18.26 -6.11 -30.99
N ALA A 200 17.88 -6.01 -29.71
CA ALA A 200 17.16 -7.04 -28.96
C ALA A 200 15.64 -6.98 -29.24
N ILE A 201 15.25 -7.13 -30.51
CA ILE A 201 13.86 -6.97 -30.98
C ILE A 201 12.89 -8.01 -30.38
N ARG A 202 13.41 -9.08 -29.77
CA ARG A 202 12.64 -10.13 -29.08
C ARG A 202 12.47 -9.85 -27.57
N LEU A 203 12.89 -8.70 -27.08
CA LEU A 203 12.80 -8.37 -25.65
C LEU A 203 11.33 -8.33 -25.20
N GLU A 204 10.99 -9.20 -24.26
CA GLU A 204 9.65 -9.33 -23.68
C GLU A 204 9.58 -8.64 -22.30
N LEU A 205 10.70 -8.59 -21.58
CA LEU A 205 10.83 -7.96 -20.26
C LEU A 205 12.14 -7.17 -20.12
N LEU A 206 12.00 -5.92 -19.70
CA LEU A 206 13.11 -5.09 -19.23
C LEU A 206 12.80 -4.57 -17.83
N ASN A 207 13.67 -4.87 -16.86
CA ASN A 207 13.65 -4.23 -15.55
C ASN A 207 14.98 -3.53 -15.29
N CYS A 208 14.95 -2.21 -15.41
CA CYS A 208 16.07 -1.29 -15.25
C CYS A 208 15.82 -0.23 -14.17
N GLY A 209 14.96 -0.51 -13.17
CA GLY A 209 14.72 0.43 -12.07
C GLY A 209 15.97 0.70 -11.23
N ASN A 210 15.97 1.77 -10.41
CA ASN A 210 17.12 2.21 -9.61
C ASN A 210 18.42 2.26 -10.45
N THR A 211 18.36 2.91 -11.61
CA THR A 211 19.51 3.16 -12.50
C THR A 211 19.52 4.63 -12.92
N ASN A 212 20.54 5.03 -13.69
CA ASN A 212 20.71 6.41 -14.16
C ASN A 212 20.15 6.63 -15.57
N ILE A 213 19.20 5.81 -16.01
CA ILE A 213 18.61 5.91 -17.36
C ILE A 213 17.79 7.19 -17.47
N GLU A 214 18.02 7.91 -18.57
CA GLU A 214 17.33 9.16 -18.91
C GLU A 214 16.40 9.01 -20.12
N SER A 215 16.72 8.12 -21.06
CA SER A 215 15.96 7.96 -22.31
C SER A 215 15.52 6.51 -22.54
N LEU A 216 14.27 6.35 -22.96
CA LEU A 216 13.69 5.09 -23.42
C LEU A 216 13.71 4.96 -24.95
N SER A 217 14.32 5.89 -25.68
CA SER A 217 14.32 5.89 -27.16
C SER A 217 14.77 4.58 -27.81
N PRO A 218 15.73 3.81 -27.26
CA PRO A 218 16.12 2.52 -27.85
C PRO A 218 15.03 1.44 -27.80
N LEU A 219 13.96 1.65 -27.03
CA LEU A 219 12.86 0.70 -26.88
C LEU A 219 11.78 0.83 -27.95
N SER A 220 11.82 1.86 -28.81
CA SER A 220 10.72 2.22 -29.73
C SER A 220 10.26 1.09 -30.66
N ASP A 221 11.19 0.20 -31.03
CA ASP A 221 10.96 -0.89 -31.98
C ASP A 221 10.75 -2.25 -31.29
N MET A 222 10.74 -2.31 -29.96
CA MET A 222 10.60 -3.54 -29.17
C MET A 222 9.14 -4.01 -29.07
N ASN A 223 8.56 -4.34 -30.23
CA ASN A 223 7.14 -4.68 -30.35
C ASN A 223 6.70 -5.92 -29.54
N GLU A 224 7.65 -6.75 -29.09
CA GLU A 224 7.41 -7.90 -28.22
C GLU A 224 7.40 -7.57 -26.72
N LEU A 225 7.73 -6.33 -26.33
CA LEU A 225 7.85 -5.93 -24.93
C LEU A 225 6.49 -5.98 -24.23
N ARG A 226 6.40 -6.79 -23.18
CA ARG A 226 5.21 -6.97 -22.33
C ARG A 226 5.35 -6.31 -20.97
N MET A 227 6.58 -6.25 -20.44
CA MET A 227 6.84 -5.74 -19.10
C MET A 227 8.02 -4.77 -19.10
N LEU A 228 7.77 -3.54 -18.65
CA LEU A 228 8.79 -2.52 -18.47
C LEU A 228 8.79 -1.99 -17.03
N GLY A 229 9.92 -2.13 -16.35
CA GLY A 229 10.20 -1.48 -15.07
C GLY A 229 11.33 -0.47 -15.20
N CYS A 230 11.03 0.82 -15.06
CA CYS A 230 11.98 1.94 -15.09
C CYS A 230 11.77 2.89 -13.90
N PHE A 231 11.40 2.35 -12.74
CA PHE A 231 11.18 3.12 -11.51
C PHE A 231 12.47 3.65 -10.89
N ASN A 232 12.39 4.78 -10.17
CA ASN A 232 13.56 5.48 -9.62
C ASN A 232 14.66 5.69 -10.69
N THR A 233 14.26 6.17 -11.87
CA THR A 233 15.17 6.58 -12.94
C THR A 233 15.00 8.07 -13.21
N LYS A 234 15.74 8.60 -14.18
CA LYS A 234 15.64 10.00 -14.61
C LYS A 234 14.76 10.17 -15.85
N VAL A 235 14.02 9.13 -16.24
CA VAL A 235 13.12 9.16 -17.39
C VAL A 235 12.03 10.20 -17.18
N THR A 236 11.85 11.07 -18.18
CA THR A 236 10.80 12.09 -18.25
C THR A 236 9.83 11.83 -19.40
N ASP A 237 10.34 11.33 -20.53
CA ASP A 237 9.60 11.13 -21.78
C ASP A 237 9.18 9.66 -21.98
N LEU A 238 7.87 9.46 -22.17
CA LEU A 238 7.26 8.17 -22.47
C LEU A 238 6.91 7.99 -23.96
N SER A 239 7.19 8.97 -24.83
CA SER A 239 6.94 8.91 -26.27
C SER A 239 7.48 7.64 -26.96
N PRO A 240 8.63 7.05 -26.55
CA PRO A 240 9.10 5.80 -27.15
C PRO A 240 8.16 4.61 -26.94
N LEU A 241 7.21 4.69 -25.99
CA LEU A 241 6.30 3.60 -25.67
C LEU A 241 5.07 3.54 -26.60
N ILE A 242 4.78 4.58 -27.40
CA ILE A 242 3.54 4.69 -28.20
C ILE A 242 3.32 3.46 -29.09
N GLY A 243 4.38 2.87 -29.64
CA GLY A 243 4.34 1.72 -30.53
C GLY A 243 4.15 0.36 -29.84
N LEU A 244 4.36 0.25 -28.52
CA LEU A 244 4.52 -1.02 -27.82
C LEU A 244 3.17 -1.68 -27.46
N LYS A 245 2.41 -2.07 -28.48
CA LYS A 245 1.02 -2.53 -28.33
C LYS A 245 0.83 -3.80 -27.49
N LYS A 246 1.90 -4.58 -27.27
CA LYS A 246 1.92 -5.76 -26.40
C LYS A 246 2.25 -5.45 -24.94
N LEU A 247 2.51 -4.18 -24.58
CA LEU A 247 2.85 -3.82 -23.22
C LEU A 247 1.67 -4.07 -22.27
N GLU A 248 1.87 -4.95 -21.30
CA GLU A 248 0.87 -5.36 -20.30
C GLU A 248 1.15 -4.76 -18.92
N SER A 249 2.41 -4.44 -18.62
CA SER A 249 2.84 -3.93 -17.32
C SER A 249 3.87 -2.81 -17.48
N LEU A 250 3.58 -1.64 -16.92
CA LEU A 250 4.49 -0.50 -16.85
C LEU A 250 4.64 -0.03 -15.40
N THR A 251 5.88 0.02 -14.93
CA THR A 251 6.24 0.57 -13.61
C THR A 251 7.31 1.63 -13.77
N CYS A 252 6.94 2.89 -13.53
CA CYS A 252 7.81 4.05 -13.67
C CYS A 252 7.77 4.97 -12.44
N ARG A 253 7.37 4.40 -11.29
CA ARG A 253 7.32 5.05 -9.98
C ARG A 253 8.56 5.90 -9.70
N ASN A 254 8.39 7.04 -9.02
CA ASN A 254 9.45 7.94 -8.56
C ASN A 254 10.39 8.36 -9.71
N SER A 255 9.86 8.52 -10.92
CA SER A 255 10.57 9.12 -12.05
C SER A 255 9.92 10.46 -12.37
N PRO A 256 10.67 11.46 -12.88
CA PRO A 256 10.18 12.83 -13.13
C PRO A 256 9.23 12.95 -14.35
N ILE A 257 8.32 11.98 -14.52
CA ILE A 257 7.32 11.94 -15.58
C ILE A 257 6.19 12.91 -15.25
N VAL A 258 5.80 13.72 -16.23
CA VAL A 258 4.75 14.74 -16.10
C VAL A 258 3.51 14.45 -16.94
N GLU A 259 3.64 13.66 -18.02
CA GLU A 259 2.58 13.42 -18.99
C GLU A 259 2.37 11.94 -19.30
N LEU A 260 1.11 11.56 -19.55
CA LEU A 260 0.70 10.18 -19.85
C LEU A 260 0.10 10.02 -21.24
N SER A 261 0.06 11.08 -22.07
CA SER A 261 -0.47 11.02 -23.43
C SER A 261 0.15 9.91 -24.30
N PRO A 262 1.45 9.52 -24.15
CA PRO A 262 2.01 8.40 -24.91
C PRO A 262 1.35 7.05 -24.61
N LEU A 263 0.73 6.90 -23.43
CA LEU A 263 0.13 5.64 -22.99
C LEU A 263 -1.27 5.41 -23.57
N GLU A 264 -1.94 6.43 -24.11
CA GLU A 264 -3.35 6.34 -24.56
C GLU A 264 -3.64 5.20 -25.54
N SER A 265 -2.61 4.80 -26.28
CA SER A 265 -2.70 3.82 -27.34
C SER A 265 -2.33 2.38 -26.89
N LEU A 266 -2.00 2.19 -25.60
CA LEU A 266 -1.57 0.93 -25.00
C LEU A 266 -2.77 0.14 -24.45
N ASN A 267 -3.66 -0.27 -25.35
CA ASN A 267 -4.92 -0.91 -24.97
C ASN A 267 -4.77 -2.28 -24.27
N GLN A 268 -3.58 -2.90 -24.30
CA GLN A 268 -3.30 -4.16 -23.58
C GLN A 268 -2.73 -3.94 -22.18
N LEU A 269 -2.50 -2.69 -21.76
CA LEU A 269 -1.90 -2.38 -20.46
C LEU A 269 -2.87 -2.78 -19.33
N LYS A 270 -2.45 -3.76 -18.53
CA LYS A 270 -3.19 -4.29 -17.39
C LYS A 270 -2.71 -3.70 -16.07
N ARG A 271 -1.42 -3.38 -15.96
CA ARG A 271 -0.80 -2.85 -14.74
C ARG A 271 -0.05 -1.56 -15.03
N LEU A 272 -0.38 -0.52 -14.27
CA LEU A 272 0.29 0.77 -14.34
C LEU A 272 0.65 1.24 -12.93
N ASP A 273 1.94 1.47 -12.69
CA ASP A 273 2.44 2.13 -11.49
C ASP A 273 3.21 3.40 -11.86
N ILE A 274 2.61 4.53 -11.53
CA ILE A 274 3.13 5.89 -11.71
C ILE A 274 3.27 6.61 -10.36
N SER A 275 3.31 5.87 -9.25
CA SER A 275 3.37 6.48 -7.93
C SER A 275 4.62 7.37 -7.77
N GLY A 276 4.51 8.47 -7.01
CA GLY A 276 5.64 9.38 -6.81
C GLY A 276 6.14 10.10 -8.08
N THR A 277 5.39 10.07 -9.18
CA THR A 277 5.66 10.87 -10.38
C THR A 277 5.07 12.28 -10.25
N LEU A 278 5.35 13.14 -11.23
CA LEU A 278 4.87 14.52 -11.29
C LEU A 278 3.60 14.69 -12.14
N VAL A 279 2.92 13.58 -12.44
CA VAL A 279 1.69 13.59 -13.23
C VAL A 279 0.58 14.31 -12.47
N SER A 280 -0.11 15.21 -13.18
CA SER A 280 -1.28 15.95 -12.69
C SER A 280 -2.55 15.72 -13.51
N ASP A 281 -2.42 15.30 -14.79
CA ASP A 281 -3.55 15.01 -15.68
C ASP A 281 -3.78 13.50 -15.86
N PHE A 282 -5.03 13.08 -15.63
CA PHE A 282 -5.53 11.72 -15.74
C PHE A 282 -6.40 11.45 -16.96
N ALA A 283 -6.63 12.42 -17.83
CA ALA A 283 -7.39 12.18 -19.06
C ALA A 283 -6.85 11.00 -19.90
N PRO A 284 -5.52 10.79 -20.05
CA PRO A 284 -4.99 9.70 -20.87
C PRO A 284 -5.36 8.29 -20.38
N ILE A 285 -5.43 8.07 -19.07
CA ILE A 285 -5.70 6.73 -18.51
C ILE A 285 -7.12 6.23 -18.82
N CYS A 286 -8.06 7.11 -19.19
CA CYS A 286 -9.40 6.73 -19.63
C CYS A 286 -9.42 5.80 -20.87
N LYS A 287 -8.33 5.79 -21.65
CA LYS A 287 -8.24 4.96 -22.85
C LYS A 287 -7.79 3.52 -22.54
N LEU A 288 -7.21 3.30 -21.36
CA LEU A 288 -6.65 2.02 -20.91
C LEU A 288 -7.75 1.07 -20.39
N LYS A 289 -8.58 0.55 -21.30
CA LYS A 289 -9.77 -0.26 -20.94
C LYS A 289 -9.45 -1.62 -20.30
N SER A 290 -8.26 -2.15 -20.56
CA SER A 290 -7.78 -3.42 -19.98
C SER A 290 -7.10 -3.25 -18.63
N LEU A 291 -7.08 -2.04 -18.07
CA LEU A 291 -6.39 -1.77 -16.82
C LEU A 291 -7.09 -2.49 -15.64
N GLU A 292 -6.29 -3.27 -14.92
CA GLU A 292 -6.68 -4.15 -13.83
C GLU A 292 -6.06 -3.70 -12.50
N SER A 293 -4.88 -3.08 -12.55
CA SER A 293 -4.15 -2.59 -11.39
C SER A 293 -3.56 -1.21 -11.68
N LEU A 294 -3.84 -0.26 -10.80
CA LEU A 294 -3.42 1.13 -10.94
C LEU A 294 -2.84 1.66 -9.61
N ASN A 295 -1.56 2.02 -9.60
CA ASN A 295 -0.95 2.72 -8.48
C ASN A 295 -0.58 4.14 -8.88
N VAL A 296 -1.21 5.09 -8.20
CA VAL A 296 -1.06 6.53 -8.44
C VAL A 296 -0.75 7.27 -7.14
N SER A 297 -0.36 6.55 -6.10
CA SER A 297 -0.05 7.16 -4.81
C SER A 297 1.05 8.22 -4.92
N ASN A 298 1.01 9.22 -4.04
CA ASN A 298 2.02 10.28 -3.97
C ASN A 298 2.20 11.06 -5.30
N THR A 299 1.10 11.33 -6.01
CA THR A 299 1.08 12.15 -7.24
C THR A 299 0.26 13.42 -7.02
N GLN A 300 0.24 14.33 -8.00
CA GLN A 300 -0.34 15.68 -7.86
C GLN A 300 -1.70 15.84 -8.56
N ILE A 301 -2.46 14.75 -8.71
CA ILE A 301 -3.74 14.79 -9.44
C ILE A 301 -4.83 15.42 -8.60
N LEU A 302 -5.59 16.32 -9.20
CA LEU A 302 -6.73 16.96 -8.57
C LEU A 302 -8.07 16.38 -9.06
N ASP A 303 -8.13 15.92 -10.31
CA ASP A 303 -9.36 15.41 -10.92
C ASP A 303 -9.29 13.88 -11.16
N PHE A 304 -10.19 13.16 -10.47
CA PHE A 304 -10.33 11.71 -10.54
C PHE A 304 -11.51 11.26 -11.41
N VAL A 305 -12.22 12.16 -12.10
CA VAL A 305 -13.39 11.84 -12.94
C VAL A 305 -13.06 10.78 -14.00
N SER A 306 -11.84 10.79 -14.51
CA SER A 306 -11.33 9.82 -15.47
C SER A 306 -11.45 8.36 -15.03
N LEU A 307 -11.39 8.11 -13.71
CA LEU A 307 -11.50 6.75 -13.14
C LEU A 307 -12.88 6.12 -13.36
N LYS A 308 -13.93 6.93 -13.60
CA LYS A 308 -15.29 6.44 -13.91
C LYS A 308 -15.35 5.51 -15.12
N LYS A 309 -14.38 5.60 -16.02
CA LYS A 309 -14.30 4.79 -17.25
C LYS A 309 -13.53 3.48 -17.08
N ILE A 310 -12.82 3.30 -15.96
CA ILE A 310 -11.92 2.15 -15.72
C ILE A 310 -12.59 1.14 -14.77
N ILE A 311 -13.45 0.30 -15.34
CA ILE A 311 -14.34 -0.60 -14.56
C ILE A 311 -13.73 -1.97 -14.21
N ASN A 312 -12.58 -2.31 -14.78
CA ASN A 312 -11.96 -3.63 -14.66
C ASN A 312 -10.93 -3.74 -13.52
N LEU A 313 -10.74 -2.68 -12.72
CA LEU A 313 -9.76 -2.66 -11.65
C LEU A 313 -10.08 -3.70 -10.56
N TRP A 314 -9.08 -4.51 -10.20
CA TRP A 314 -9.07 -5.28 -8.96
C TRP A 314 -8.20 -4.61 -7.88
N HIS A 315 -7.21 -3.80 -8.28
CA HIS A 315 -6.38 -3.02 -7.37
C HIS A 315 -6.32 -1.54 -7.76
N ILE A 316 -6.45 -0.67 -6.76
CA ILE A 316 -6.15 0.75 -6.91
C ILE A 316 -5.46 1.29 -5.66
N ASN A 317 -4.37 2.03 -5.85
CA ASN A 317 -3.69 2.75 -4.77
C ASN A 317 -3.71 4.26 -5.06
N LEU A 318 -4.41 4.99 -4.20
CA LEU A 318 -4.63 6.44 -4.20
C LEU A 318 -4.00 7.11 -2.98
N ALA A 319 -3.16 6.39 -2.22
CA ALA A 319 -2.60 6.90 -0.98
C ALA A 319 -1.82 8.20 -1.20
N SER A 320 -1.88 9.11 -0.23
CA SER A 320 -1.17 10.40 -0.30
C SER A 320 -1.49 11.21 -1.56
N THR A 321 -2.75 11.18 -2.00
CA THR A 321 -3.29 12.07 -3.06
C THR A 321 -4.36 12.99 -2.46
N PRO A 322 -4.72 14.11 -3.11
CA PRO A 322 -5.72 15.03 -2.57
C PRO A 322 -7.18 14.56 -2.82
N ILE A 323 -7.40 13.27 -3.06
CA ILE A 323 -8.74 12.73 -3.28
C ILE A 323 -9.62 12.86 -2.03
N ILE A 324 -10.88 13.23 -2.28
CA ILE A 324 -11.93 13.38 -1.27
C ILE A 324 -13.12 12.47 -1.61
N ASP A 325 -13.57 12.52 -2.87
CA ASP A 325 -14.74 11.78 -3.36
C ASP A 325 -14.33 10.47 -4.04
N LEU A 326 -14.88 9.36 -3.54
CA LEU A 326 -14.66 8.01 -4.07
C LEU A 326 -15.75 7.57 -5.07
N SER A 327 -16.75 8.40 -5.35
CA SER A 327 -17.77 8.13 -6.37
C SER A 327 -17.20 7.78 -7.76
N PRO A 328 -16.04 8.30 -8.21
CA PRO A 328 -15.48 7.93 -9.50
C PRO A 328 -15.09 6.45 -9.64
N ILE A 329 -14.79 5.75 -8.54
CA ILE A 329 -14.31 4.36 -8.55
C ILE A 329 -15.33 3.36 -8.01
N SER A 330 -16.52 3.80 -7.63
CA SER A 330 -17.59 2.95 -7.09
C SER A 330 -18.12 1.90 -8.08
N LYS A 331 -17.96 2.14 -9.39
CA LYS A 331 -18.40 1.24 -10.46
C LYS A 331 -17.48 0.05 -10.70
N SER A 332 -16.25 0.08 -10.18
CA SER A 332 -15.27 -0.99 -10.39
C SER A 332 -15.57 -2.16 -9.45
N ILE A 333 -16.60 -2.93 -9.81
CA ILE A 333 -17.11 -4.03 -8.97
C ILE A 333 -16.06 -5.10 -8.69
N ASN A 334 -15.00 -5.20 -9.50
CA ASN A 334 -13.93 -6.19 -9.34
C ASN A 334 -12.87 -5.80 -8.31
N LEU A 335 -12.98 -4.60 -7.71
CA LEU A 335 -12.04 -4.13 -6.70
C LEU A 335 -11.95 -5.10 -5.52
N LYS A 336 -10.72 -5.37 -5.11
CA LYS A 336 -10.33 -6.23 -3.99
C LYS A 336 -9.36 -5.53 -3.04
N SER A 337 -8.45 -4.74 -3.61
CA SER A 337 -7.41 -4.06 -2.84
C SER A 337 -7.43 -2.57 -3.16
N ILE A 338 -7.85 -1.77 -2.19
CA ILE A 338 -8.00 -0.32 -2.31
C ILE A 338 -7.16 0.32 -1.22
N ASP A 339 -6.30 1.26 -1.58
CA ASP A 339 -5.61 2.10 -0.61
C ASP A 339 -5.95 3.56 -0.82
N VAL A 340 -6.53 4.19 0.21
CA VAL A 340 -6.83 5.61 0.29
C VAL A 340 -6.17 6.24 1.52
N SER A 341 -5.19 5.58 2.12
CA SER A 341 -4.49 6.09 3.31
C SER A 341 -3.84 7.46 3.05
N ASN A 342 -3.78 8.30 4.08
CA ASN A 342 -3.24 9.65 3.99
C ASN A 342 -3.94 10.54 2.94
N THR A 343 -5.25 10.37 2.75
CA THR A 343 -6.07 11.20 1.85
C THR A 343 -7.06 12.06 2.64
N GLN A 344 -7.90 12.83 1.95
CA GLN A 344 -8.97 13.63 2.55
C GLN A 344 -10.35 12.96 2.46
N VAL A 345 -10.37 11.64 2.24
CA VAL A 345 -11.59 10.84 2.18
C VAL A 345 -12.26 10.83 3.55
N PHE A 346 -13.53 11.22 3.57
CA PHE A 346 -14.36 11.19 4.78
C PHE A 346 -15.51 10.16 4.70
N ASP A 347 -15.79 9.59 3.53
CA ASP A 347 -16.91 8.69 3.31
C ASP A 347 -16.52 7.52 2.40
N ILE A 348 -16.58 6.30 2.94
CA ILE A 348 -16.29 5.07 2.19
C ILE A 348 -17.55 4.27 1.79
N ARG A 349 -18.75 4.86 1.93
CA ARG A 349 -20.00 4.25 1.43
C ARG A 349 -19.97 3.83 -0.04
N PRO A 350 -19.23 4.49 -0.95
CA PRO A 350 -19.04 3.99 -2.31
C PRO A 350 -18.54 2.54 -2.40
N PHE A 351 -17.98 1.99 -1.33
CA PHE A 351 -17.51 0.60 -1.23
C PHE A 351 -18.41 -0.33 -0.39
N LEU A 352 -19.63 0.09 -0.01
CA LEU A 352 -20.57 -0.73 0.76
C LEU A 352 -20.69 -2.18 0.26
N PRO A 353 -20.93 -2.45 -1.05
CA PRO A 353 -21.05 -3.83 -1.53
C PRO A 353 -19.76 -4.64 -1.38
N LEU A 354 -18.59 -3.99 -1.42
CA LEU A 354 -17.30 -4.63 -1.22
C LEU A 354 -17.12 -5.04 0.25
N ILE A 355 -17.55 -4.16 1.17
CA ILE A 355 -17.43 -4.34 2.61
C ILE A 355 -18.41 -5.42 3.11
N THR A 356 -19.69 -5.30 2.76
CA THR A 356 -20.75 -6.17 3.31
C THR A 356 -20.89 -7.47 2.53
N LYS A 357 -21.03 -7.41 1.19
CA LYS A 357 -21.30 -8.59 0.35
C LYS A 357 -20.04 -9.40 0.05
N LYS A 358 -18.94 -8.73 -0.29
CA LYS A 358 -17.64 -9.39 -0.57
C LYS A 358 -16.76 -9.59 0.66
N LYS A 359 -17.17 -9.05 1.82
CA LYS A 359 -16.43 -9.16 3.09
C LYS A 359 -14.97 -8.69 2.99
N ILE A 360 -14.70 -7.70 2.14
CA ILE A 360 -13.36 -7.10 2.05
C ILE A 360 -13.11 -6.31 3.34
N PRO A 361 -12.04 -6.61 4.10
CA PRO A 361 -11.78 -5.96 5.38
C PRO A 361 -11.34 -4.50 5.18
N VAL A 362 -11.95 -3.59 5.93
CA VAL A 362 -11.45 -2.22 6.10
C VAL A 362 -10.42 -2.23 7.23
N LYS A 363 -9.23 -1.68 6.99
CA LYS A 363 -8.12 -1.70 7.95
C LYS A 363 -7.49 -0.32 8.11
N TRP A 364 -7.18 0.03 9.35
CA TRP A 364 -6.38 1.21 9.70
C TRP A 364 -4.88 0.95 9.52
N GLN A 365 -4.45 0.72 8.29
CA GLN A 365 -3.05 0.47 7.91
C GLN A 365 -2.72 1.23 6.61
N THR A 366 -1.44 1.48 6.34
CA THR A 366 -0.96 1.87 5.00
C THR A 366 -0.68 0.65 4.13
N TRP A 367 -0.47 0.84 2.82
CA TRP A 367 0.01 -0.23 1.96
C TRP A 367 1.27 -0.89 2.52
N GLU A 368 2.28 -0.13 2.93
CA GLU A 368 3.55 -0.66 3.44
C GLU A 368 3.38 -1.55 4.69
N GLU A 369 2.45 -1.18 5.57
CA GLU A 369 2.15 -1.91 6.82
C GLU A 369 1.36 -3.20 6.59
N HIS A 370 0.57 -3.26 5.52
CA HIS A 370 -0.21 -4.44 5.16
C HIS A 370 0.73 -5.48 4.51
N VAL A 371 1.36 -6.33 5.32
CA VAL A 371 2.30 -7.38 4.85
C VAL A 371 1.55 -8.71 4.67
N ASP A 372 1.84 -9.42 3.57
CA ASP A 372 1.52 -10.84 3.44
C ASP A 372 2.73 -11.69 3.83
N GLU A 373 2.48 -12.83 4.48
CA GLU A 373 3.51 -13.77 4.95
C GLU A 373 4.40 -14.30 3.81
N ASP A 374 3.94 -14.25 2.55
CA ASP A 374 4.69 -14.62 1.36
C ASP A 374 5.12 -13.38 0.56
N ASN A 375 6.36 -12.94 0.78
CA ASN A 375 6.99 -11.75 0.20
C ASN A 375 7.28 -11.85 -1.33
N THR A 376 6.45 -12.58 -2.09
CA THR A 376 6.76 -13.01 -3.47
C THR A 376 5.71 -12.68 -4.52
N THR A 377 4.61 -12.02 -4.20
CA THR A 377 3.63 -11.60 -5.22
C THR A 377 3.16 -10.15 -5.05
N TRP A 378 2.95 -9.46 -6.18
CA TRP A 378 2.30 -8.15 -6.28
C TRP A 378 0.82 -8.15 -5.84
N GLN A 379 0.34 -9.23 -5.22
CA GLN A 379 -1.04 -9.46 -4.84
C GLN A 379 -1.14 -9.60 -3.32
N LYS A 380 -1.20 -8.44 -2.64
CA LYS A 380 -1.54 -8.43 -1.22
C LYS A 380 -2.96 -8.96 -1.01
N LYS A 381 -3.23 -9.58 0.14
CA LYS A 381 -4.58 -9.99 0.56
C LYS A 381 -5.56 -8.82 0.38
N PRO A 382 -6.78 -9.07 -0.13
CA PRO A 382 -7.81 -8.05 -0.32
C PRO A 382 -8.04 -7.22 0.96
N ALA A 383 -8.03 -5.89 0.82
CA ALA A 383 -8.28 -4.96 1.92
C ALA A 383 -8.63 -3.56 1.39
N ILE A 384 -9.35 -2.78 2.19
CA ILE A 384 -9.54 -1.34 2.03
C ILE A 384 -8.72 -0.65 3.12
N LEU A 385 -7.65 0.03 2.73
CA LEU A 385 -6.70 0.68 3.64
C LEU A 385 -7.06 2.16 3.78
N VAL A 386 -7.33 2.58 5.02
CA VAL A 386 -7.93 3.90 5.32
C VAL A 386 -7.17 4.68 6.39
N LYS A 387 -5.93 4.30 6.69
CA LYS A 387 -5.13 4.95 7.72
C LYS A 387 -4.99 6.44 7.45
N ASP A 388 -5.10 7.25 8.50
CA ASP A 388 -4.96 8.71 8.46
C ASP A 388 -5.95 9.42 7.51
N CYS A 389 -7.10 8.78 7.23
CA CYS A 389 -8.24 9.44 6.60
C CYS A 389 -9.13 10.14 7.64
N PRO A 390 -9.65 11.35 7.35
CA PRO A 390 -10.60 12.04 8.23
C PRO A 390 -12.02 11.43 8.13
N LEU A 391 -12.14 10.13 8.39
CA LEU A 391 -13.38 9.38 8.21
C LEU A 391 -14.53 9.92 9.08
N ILE A 392 -15.64 10.19 8.40
CA ILE A 392 -16.93 10.50 8.99
C ILE A 392 -17.86 9.29 8.92
N ILE A 393 -17.80 8.57 7.80
CA ILE A 393 -18.63 7.39 7.52
C ILE A 393 -17.73 6.25 7.03
N PRO A 394 -17.43 5.25 7.87
CA PRO A 394 -17.79 5.15 9.29
C PRO A 394 -17.02 6.18 10.14
N PRO A 395 -17.43 6.46 11.39
CA PRO A 395 -16.59 7.19 12.32
C PRO A 395 -15.22 6.51 12.47
N VAL A 396 -14.18 7.31 12.64
CA VAL A 396 -12.78 6.85 12.63
C VAL A 396 -12.51 5.77 13.68
N GLU A 397 -13.22 5.81 14.80
CA GLU A 397 -13.10 4.90 15.92
C GLU A 397 -13.41 3.45 15.50
N PHE A 398 -14.43 3.24 14.65
CA PHE A 398 -14.78 1.91 14.13
C PHE A 398 -13.68 1.36 13.22
N ALA A 399 -13.10 2.23 12.38
CA ALA A 399 -12.03 1.83 11.47
C ALA A 399 -10.73 1.47 12.21
N GLN A 400 -10.46 2.13 13.33
CA GLN A 400 -9.32 1.84 14.21
C GLN A 400 -9.51 0.60 15.08
N GLU A 401 -10.75 0.30 15.46
CA GLU A 401 -11.07 -0.84 16.32
C GLU A 401 -10.84 -2.18 15.62
N SER A 402 -11.63 -2.48 14.58
CA SER A 402 -11.48 -3.73 13.85
C SER A 402 -12.23 -3.72 12.51
N PRO A 403 -11.83 -4.59 11.56
CA PRO A 403 -12.61 -4.80 10.33
C PRO A 403 -14.05 -5.28 10.58
N GLN A 404 -14.32 -5.90 11.74
CA GLN A 404 -15.67 -6.35 12.10
C GLN A 404 -16.54 -5.17 12.53
N ALA A 405 -16.03 -4.25 13.36
CA ALA A 405 -16.75 -3.06 13.81
C ALA A 405 -17.22 -2.19 12.62
N VAL A 406 -16.39 -2.04 11.58
CA VAL A 406 -16.79 -1.33 10.36
C VAL A 406 -17.91 -2.05 9.60
N ARG A 407 -17.88 -3.39 9.55
CA ARG A 407 -18.96 -4.16 8.91
C ARG A 407 -20.26 -4.02 9.68
N ASP A 408 -20.22 -4.19 11.00
CA ASP A 408 -21.39 -4.09 11.87
C ASP A 408 -22.04 -2.70 11.73
N TYR A 409 -21.22 -1.63 11.73
CA TYR A 409 -21.69 -0.27 11.47
C TYR A 409 -22.47 -0.15 10.15
N PHE A 410 -21.96 -0.72 9.06
CA PHE A 410 -22.62 -0.64 7.75
C PHE A 410 -23.80 -1.60 7.59
N GLU A 411 -23.79 -2.74 8.27
CA GLU A 411 -24.94 -3.64 8.34
C GLU A 411 -26.11 -2.99 9.10
N GLU A 412 -25.83 -2.26 10.19
CA GLU A 412 -26.82 -1.46 10.91
C GLU A 412 -27.33 -0.26 10.11
N LEU A 413 -26.45 0.39 9.31
CA LEU A 413 -26.82 1.53 8.47
C LEU A 413 -27.77 1.13 7.31
N GLY A 414 -27.70 -0.12 6.86
CA GLY A 414 -28.48 -0.67 5.74
C GLY A 414 -28.04 -0.19 4.35
N ASP A 415 -28.49 -0.89 3.30
CA ASP A 415 -28.15 -0.60 1.89
C ASP A 415 -28.64 0.79 1.42
N ASP A 416 -29.62 1.39 2.11
CA ASP A 416 -30.20 2.71 1.80
C ASP A 416 -29.45 3.89 2.43
N GLY A 417 -28.45 3.64 3.29
CA GLY A 417 -27.56 4.67 3.84
C GLY A 417 -28.28 5.79 4.61
N ARG A 418 -29.35 5.48 5.36
CA ARG A 418 -30.15 6.49 6.06
C ARG A 418 -29.27 7.34 6.97
N LYS A 419 -29.40 8.66 6.87
CA LYS A 419 -28.76 9.63 7.75
C LYS A 419 -29.09 9.25 9.20
N LEU A 420 -28.07 9.04 10.03
CA LEU A 420 -28.23 9.07 11.48
C LEU A 420 -28.59 10.51 11.86
N ASN A 421 -29.89 10.82 11.89
CA ASN A 421 -30.43 12.10 12.33
C ASN A 421 -30.37 12.18 13.87
N GLU A 422 -29.18 12.00 14.44
CA GLU A 422 -28.95 12.07 15.87
C GLU A 422 -27.87 13.10 16.19
N VAL A 423 -28.09 13.87 17.25
CA VAL A 423 -27.14 14.91 17.70
C VAL A 423 -26.94 14.84 19.20
N LYS A 424 -25.71 15.07 19.65
CA LYS A 424 -25.38 15.17 21.08
C LYS A 424 -25.43 16.64 21.50
N VAL A 425 -26.24 16.98 22.50
CA VAL A 425 -26.33 18.34 23.06
C VAL A 425 -25.79 18.31 24.49
N ILE A 426 -24.76 19.09 24.78
CA ILE A 426 -24.03 19.06 26.05
C ILE A 426 -24.24 20.37 26.81
N PHE A 427 -24.83 20.28 28.01
CA PHE A 427 -25.06 21.44 28.88
C PHE A 427 -23.84 21.68 29.78
N LEU A 428 -23.22 22.85 29.64
CA LEU A 428 -22.07 23.32 30.40
C LEU A 428 -22.44 24.48 31.31
N GLY A 429 -21.70 24.68 32.38
CA GLY A 429 -21.89 25.77 33.34
C GLY A 429 -21.87 25.29 34.79
N GLU A 430 -21.76 26.23 35.72
CA GLU A 430 -21.70 25.93 37.16
C GLU A 430 -22.96 25.23 37.68
N ALA A 431 -22.86 24.63 38.88
CA ALA A 431 -23.96 23.93 39.54
C ALA A 431 -25.25 24.76 39.61
N SER A 432 -25.11 26.05 39.90
CA SER A 432 -26.21 27.00 40.12
C SER A 432 -26.74 27.67 38.84
N ALA A 433 -26.18 27.36 37.68
CA ALA A 433 -26.54 27.97 36.39
C ALA A 433 -27.94 27.58 35.89
N GLY A 434 -28.51 26.49 36.42
CA GLY A 434 -29.88 26.04 36.10
C GLY A 434 -29.97 25.09 34.90
N LYS A 435 -28.95 24.26 34.66
CA LYS A 435 -28.90 23.27 33.56
C LYS A 435 -30.07 22.31 33.58
N THR A 436 -30.29 21.66 34.72
CA THR A 436 -31.40 20.71 34.91
C THR A 436 -32.75 21.39 34.73
N SER A 437 -32.93 22.60 35.27
CA SER A 437 -34.17 23.37 35.11
C SER A 437 -34.42 23.74 33.64
N LEU A 438 -33.38 24.11 32.90
CA LEU A 438 -33.48 24.41 31.46
C LEU A 438 -33.84 23.17 30.65
N VAL A 439 -33.18 22.03 30.91
CA VAL A 439 -33.51 20.75 30.26
C VAL A 439 -34.97 20.38 30.53
N LYS A 440 -35.45 20.50 31.77
CA LYS A 440 -36.87 20.27 32.09
C LYS A 440 -37.82 21.17 31.32
N ARG A 441 -37.52 22.47 31.21
CA ARG A 441 -38.31 23.40 30.38
C ARG A 441 -38.33 22.97 28.91
N LEU A 442 -37.24 22.48 28.35
CA LEU A 442 -37.23 21.94 26.98
C LEU A 442 -38.20 20.77 26.79
N PHE A 443 -38.49 20.00 27.83
CA PHE A 443 -39.50 18.92 27.83
C PHE A 443 -40.91 19.38 28.23
N GLY A 444 -41.14 20.68 28.41
CA GLY A 444 -42.43 21.23 28.84
C GLY A 444 -42.76 20.99 30.32
N GLU A 445 -41.78 20.58 31.13
CA GLU A 445 -41.97 20.38 32.56
C GLU A 445 -41.96 21.71 33.32
N ASN A 446 -42.66 21.75 34.46
CA ASN A 446 -42.70 22.94 35.33
C ASN A 446 -41.38 23.16 36.07
N PHE A 447 -41.06 24.43 36.33
CA PHE A 447 -39.93 24.80 37.16
C PHE A 447 -40.13 24.35 38.61
N ASP A 448 -39.09 23.77 39.21
CA ASP A 448 -39.09 23.33 40.61
C ASP A 448 -38.12 24.18 41.44
N SER A 449 -38.66 24.96 42.38
CA SER A 449 -37.87 25.83 43.26
C SER A 449 -37.09 25.09 44.34
N LYS A 450 -37.37 23.79 44.55
CA LYS A 450 -36.67 22.91 45.51
C LYS A 450 -35.77 21.89 44.80
N GLU A 451 -35.45 22.12 43.54
CA GLU A 451 -34.63 21.21 42.73
C GLU A 451 -33.25 20.99 43.37
N SER A 452 -32.93 19.72 43.68
CA SER A 452 -31.62 19.34 44.19
C SER A 452 -30.59 19.31 43.07
N GLN A 453 -29.31 19.49 43.41
CA GLN A 453 -28.23 19.37 42.43
C GLN A 453 -28.20 17.96 41.83
N THR A 454 -28.13 17.89 40.51
CA THR A 454 -28.01 16.62 39.78
C THR A 454 -26.75 15.86 40.22
N HIS A 455 -26.93 14.59 40.60
CA HIS A 455 -25.84 13.64 40.85
C HIS A 455 -25.43 12.97 39.53
N GLY A 456 -24.15 13.06 39.15
CA GLY A 456 -23.62 12.39 37.97
C GLY A 456 -24.09 13.01 36.64
N ILE A 457 -24.45 12.17 35.67
CA ILE A 457 -24.88 12.56 34.32
C ILE A 457 -26.31 12.09 34.09
N ARG A 458 -27.17 12.98 33.59
CA ARG A 458 -28.51 12.63 33.10
C ARG A 458 -28.57 12.82 31.60
N ILE A 459 -28.96 11.76 30.87
CA ILE A 459 -29.16 11.81 29.42
C ILE A 459 -30.65 11.71 29.14
N ARG A 460 -31.19 12.66 28.39
CA ARG A 460 -32.59 12.65 27.94
C ARG A 460 -32.65 12.75 26.43
N LYS A 461 -33.55 11.98 25.81
CA LYS A 461 -33.75 12.03 24.35
C LYS A 461 -34.96 12.92 24.03
N VAL A 462 -34.78 13.85 23.12
CA VAL A 462 -35.86 14.68 22.57
C VAL A 462 -35.81 14.63 21.04
N SER A 463 -36.96 14.47 20.40
CA SER A 463 -37.05 14.47 18.95
C SER A 463 -37.57 15.82 18.47
N PHE A 464 -36.79 16.49 17.65
CA PHE A 464 -37.17 17.72 16.97
C PHE A 464 -37.68 17.39 15.57
N LYS A 465 -38.84 17.94 15.20
CA LYS A 465 -39.35 17.86 13.84
C LYS A 465 -38.72 18.98 13.02
N MET A 466 -38.13 18.64 11.89
CA MET A 466 -37.60 19.61 10.92
C MET A 466 -38.64 19.89 9.84
N ASP A 467 -38.52 21.05 9.18
CA ASP A 467 -39.46 21.53 8.17
C ASP A 467 -39.64 20.56 6.99
N ASP A 468 -38.60 19.77 6.68
CA ASP A 468 -38.57 18.80 5.58
C ASP A 468 -39.12 17.40 5.95
N SER A 469 -39.94 17.27 7.00
CA SER A 469 -40.53 16.02 7.52
C SER A 469 -39.56 14.99 8.13
N ASP A 470 -38.27 15.30 8.21
CA ASP A 470 -37.27 14.55 8.96
C ASP A 470 -37.33 14.86 10.47
N SER A 471 -37.13 13.86 11.32
CA SER A 471 -36.96 14.05 12.77
C SER A 471 -35.49 13.89 13.17
N VAL A 472 -34.97 14.83 13.97
CA VAL A 472 -33.65 14.72 14.60
C VAL A 472 -33.81 14.35 16.06
N THR A 473 -33.15 13.27 16.50
CA THR A 473 -33.09 12.86 17.90
C THR A 473 -31.89 13.52 18.57
N ALA A 474 -32.15 14.47 19.45
CA ALA A 474 -31.14 15.09 20.29
C ALA A 474 -31.00 14.33 21.62
N HIS A 475 -29.78 13.95 21.96
CA HIS A 475 -29.42 13.41 23.26
C HIS A 475 -28.91 14.57 24.12
N LEU A 476 -29.71 15.02 25.09
CA LEU A 476 -29.39 16.11 26.01
C LEU A 476 -28.62 15.58 27.21
N TRP A 477 -27.35 15.97 27.35
CA TRP A 477 -26.45 15.60 28.43
C TRP A 477 -26.41 16.70 29.48
N ASP A 478 -27.03 16.44 30.62
CA ASP A 478 -27.05 17.32 31.80
C ASP A 478 -26.05 16.81 32.84
N PHE A 479 -24.98 17.59 33.05
CA PHE A 479 -23.91 17.28 33.98
C PHE A 479 -24.16 17.86 35.37
N GLY A 480 -23.98 17.02 36.39
CA GLY A 480 -24.06 17.40 37.80
C GLY A 480 -23.03 18.43 38.22
N GLY A 481 -23.37 19.26 39.20
CA GLY A 481 -22.60 20.43 39.62
C GLY A 481 -21.57 20.22 40.74
N GLN A 482 -21.18 18.99 41.08
CA GLN A 482 -20.20 18.78 42.14
C GLN A 482 -18.77 19.02 41.64
N GLU A 483 -18.00 19.84 42.39
CA GLU A 483 -16.63 20.29 42.04
C GLU A 483 -15.62 19.14 41.81
N VAL A 484 -15.94 17.91 42.22
CA VAL A 484 -15.08 16.72 42.09
C VAL A 484 -15.12 16.09 40.67
N MET A 485 -16.00 16.54 39.76
CA MET A 485 -16.15 15.94 38.41
C MET A 485 -15.57 16.75 37.23
N HIS A 486 -14.79 17.81 37.47
CA HIS A 486 -14.17 18.57 36.38
C HIS A 486 -13.25 17.71 35.48
N ALA A 487 -12.57 16.71 36.05
CA ALA A 487 -11.66 15.82 35.32
C ALA A 487 -12.36 14.65 34.59
N THR A 488 -13.59 14.29 34.96
CA THR A 488 -14.34 13.20 34.28
C THR A 488 -15.16 13.70 33.10
N HIS A 489 -15.54 14.99 33.06
CA HIS A 489 -16.29 15.57 31.94
C HIS A 489 -15.50 15.54 30.62
N GLN A 490 -14.16 15.65 30.65
CA GLN A 490 -13.33 15.60 29.44
C GLN A 490 -13.53 14.34 28.60
N PHE A 491 -13.87 13.20 29.22
CA PHE A 491 -14.13 11.95 28.52
C PHE A 491 -15.46 11.95 27.75
N PHE A 492 -16.35 12.89 28.05
CA PHE A 492 -17.68 13.00 27.43
C PHE A 492 -17.80 14.20 26.49
N LEU A 493 -16.84 15.13 26.47
CA LEU A 493 -16.77 16.20 25.49
C LEU A 493 -16.19 15.63 24.18
N SER A 494 -16.85 15.87 23.07
CA SER A 494 -16.43 15.36 21.77
C SER A 494 -16.79 16.33 20.65
N GLN A 495 -16.17 16.15 19.48
CA GLN A 495 -16.62 16.77 18.24
C GLN A 495 -18.00 16.23 17.83
N ARG A 496 -18.67 16.89 16.87
CA ARG A 496 -20.06 16.57 16.42
C ARG A 496 -21.11 16.68 17.54
N SER A 497 -20.96 17.67 18.41
CA SER A 497 -21.94 18.00 19.44
C SER A 497 -22.45 19.44 19.28
N VAL A 498 -23.56 19.78 19.92
CA VAL A 498 -23.97 21.16 20.18
C VAL A 498 -23.70 21.44 21.66
N TYR A 499 -22.97 22.50 21.97
CA TYR A 499 -22.67 22.89 23.34
C TYR A 499 -23.62 24.01 23.78
N VAL A 500 -24.25 23.87 24.94
CA VAL A 500 -25.10 24.90 25.55
C VAL A 500 -24.43 25.37 26.84
N LEU A 501 -23.86 26.56 26.85
CA LEU A 501 -23.20 27.14 28.02
C LEU A 501 -24.20 28.00 28.80
N LEU A 502 -24.51 27.61 30.04
CA LEU A 502 -25.40 28.37 30.91
C LEU A 502 -24.60 29.23 31.88
N LEU A 503 -24.97 30.50 31.95
CA LEU A 503 -24.43 31.51 32.85
C LEU A 503 -25.56 32.17 33.63
N ASN A 504 -25.24 32.68 34.80
CA ASN A 504 -26.10 33.55 35.61
C ASN A 504 -25.27 34.74 36.12
N SER A 505 -25.93 35.74 36.72
CA SER A 505 -25.24 36.97 37.18
C SER A 505 -24.27 36.78 38.34
N ARG A 506 -24.07 35.56 38.84
CA ARG A 506 -23.15 35.24 39.94
C ARG A 506 -21.91 34.48 39.47
N ASN A 507 -21.84 34.06 38.20
CA ASN A 507 -20.78 33.19 37.68
C ASN A 507 -20.37 33.52 36.23
N ASP A 508 -20.57 34.77 35.82
CA ASP A 508 -20.24 35.27 34.50
C ASP A 508 -18.73 35.32 34.23
N ASP A 509 -17.93 35.47 35.30
CA ASP A 509 -16.47 35.37 35.30
C ASP A 509 -15.96 33.98 34.86
N GLN A 510 -16.76 32.93 35.00
CA GLN A 510 -16.41 31.55 34.63
C GLN A 510 -16.72 31.19 33.16
N ALA A 511 -17.32 32.11 32.39
CA ALA A 511 -17.68 31.85 30.98
C ALA A 511 -16.47 31.42 30.14
N GLU A 512 -15.32 32.07 30.33
CA GLU A 512 -14.10 31.76 29.56
C GLU A 512 -13.55 30.36 29.86
N LYS A 513 -13.65 29.89 31.10
CA LYS A 513 -13.21 28.55 31.50
C LYS A 513 -13.98 27.47 30.72
N TRP A 514 -15.30 27.59 30.70
CA TRP A 514 -16.15 26.62 30.00
C TRP A 514 -16.04 26.69 28.48
N LEU A 515 -15.92 27.90 27.91
CA LEU A 515 -15.69 28.07 26.48
C LEU A 515 -14.35 27.49 26.04
N LYS A 516 -13.30 27.63 26.85
CA LYS A 516 -12.00 27.00 26.60
C LYS A 516 -12.13 25.48 26.56
N HIS A 517 -12.86 24.87 27.49
CA HIS A 517 -13.11 23.42 27.48
C HIS A 517 -13.88 22.98 26.24
N ALA A 518 -14.97 23.67 25.90
CA ALA A 518 -15.73 23.38 24.69
C ALA A 518 -14.87 23.51 23.41
N ALA A 519 -13.97 24.50 23.35
CA ALA A 519 -13.04 24.67 22.24
C ALA A 519 -12.00 23.54 22.16
N SER A 520 -11.38 23.19 23.30
CA SER A 520 -10.32 22.19 23.36
C SER A 520 -10.80 20.77 23.00
N PHE A 521 -12.00 20.38 23.43
CA PHE A 521 -12.52 19.02 23.21
C PHE A 521 -13.60 18.93 22.12
N GLY A 522 -14.39 19.98 21.95
CA GLY A 522 -15.46 20.05 20.95
C GLY A 522 -15.01 20.55 19.57
N GLY A 523 -13.82 21.14 19.45
CA GLY A 523 -13.29 21.67 18.19
C GLY A 523 -14.19 22.77 17.62
N ARG A 524 -14.69 22.56 16.39
CA ARG A 524 -15.59 23.51 15.68
C ARG A 524 -17.08 23.34 16.00
N SER A 525 -17.42 22.50 16.99
CA SER A 525 -18.80 22.26 17.39
C SER A 525 -19.50 23.56 17.82
N PRO A 526 -20.73 23.84 17.35
CA PRO A 526 -21.44 25.08 17.67
C PRO A 526 -21.69 25.21 19.18
N VAL A 527 -21.57 26.45 19.68
CA VAL A 527 -21.87 26.81 21.07
C VAL A 527 -23.01 27.82 21.11
N LEU A 528 -24.05 27.53 21.89
CA LEU A 528 -25.12 28.47 22.27
C LEU A 528 -24.86 28.93 23.69
N VAL A 529 -24.79 30.25 23.91
CA VAL A 529 -24.55 30.82 25.24
C VAL A 529 -25.88 31.31 25.81
N VAL A 530 -26.26 30.79 26.97
CA VAL A 530 -27.54 31.05 27.61
C VAL A 530 -27.32 31.82 28.91
N LEU A 531 -27.77 33.07 28.94
CA LEU A 531 -27.85 33.92 30.11
C LEU A 531 -29.17 33.65 30.84
N ASN A 532 -29.13 32.73 31.80
CA ASN A 532 -30.30 32.28 32.56
C ASN A 532 -30.56 33.20 33.78
N LYS A 533 -31.74 33.04 34.38
CA LYS A 533 -32.19 33.76 35.60
C LYS A 533 -32.30 35.28 35.44
N ILE A 534 -32.68 35.75 34.25
CA ILE A 534 -32.93 37.19 34.02
C ILE A 534 -34.11 37.75 34.83
N ASP A 535 -34.93 36.88 35.43
CA ASP A 535 -35.97 37.28 36.39
C ASP A 535 -35.38 37.74 37.73
N GLU A 536 -34.22 37.22 38.12
CA GLU A 536 -33.49 37.67 39.32
C GLU A 536 -32.67 38.95 39.03
N ASN A 537 -32.09 39.04 37.83
CA ASN A 537 -31.32 40.21 37.40
C ASN A 537 -31.57 40.56 35.92
N PRO A 538 -32.54 41.45 35.61
CA PRO A 538 -32.90 41.80 34.24
C PRO A 538 -31.82 42.53 33.44
N SER A 539 -30.83 43.14 34.10
CA SER A 539 -29.72 43.83 33.43
C SER A 539 -28.51 42.92 33.19
N PHE A 540 -28.56 41.64 33.58
CA PHE A 540 -27.46 40.70 33.35
C PHE A 540 -27.15 40.55 31.85
N GLN A 541 -25.89 40.82 31.50
CA GLN A 541 -25.32 40.74 30.16
C GLN A 541 -23.84 40.34 30.26
N VAL A 542 -23.30 39.81 29.16
CA VAL A 542 -21.87 39.53 28.99
C VAL A 542 -21.34 40.28 27.78
N ASP A 543 -20.02 40.41 27.66
CA ASP A 543 -19.38 41.02 26.49
C ASP A 543 -19.45 40.07 25.28
N ASN A 544 -20.58 40.12 24.56
CA ASN A 544 -20.85 39.28 23.40
C ASN A 544 -19.80 39.42 22.30
N LYS A 545 -19.28 40.65 22.09
CA LYS A 545 -18.31 40.94 21.03
C LYS A 545 -16.98 40.27 21.33
N ARG A 546 -16.45 40.49 22.54
CA ARG A 546 -15.19 39.89 22.98
C ARG A 546 -15.24 38.36 22.97
N LEU A 547 -16.36 37.78 23.40
CA LEU A 547 -16.51 36.31 23.43
C LEU A 547 -16.64 35.71 22.02
N LYS A 548 -17.41 36.31 21.10
CA LYS A 548 -17.51 35.84 19.70
C LYS A 548 -16.18 35.98 18.95
N GLU A 549 -15.43 37.06 19.19
CA GLU A 549 -14.09 37.25 18.59
C GLU A 549 -13.09 36.18 19.07
N LYS A 550 -13.11 35.84 20.37
CA LYS A 550 -12.19 34.86 20.96
C LYS A 550 -12.61 33.40 20.71
N TYR A 551 -13.90 33.13 20.58
CA TYR A 551 -14.47 31.80 20.37
C TYR A 551 -15.45 31.82 19.18
N PRO A 552 -14.95 31.69 17.94
CA PRO A 552 -15.76 31.79 16.73
C PRO A 552 -16.84 30.71 16.59
N GLN A 553 -16.77 29.62 17.36
CA GLN A 553 -17.81 28.59 17.36
C GLN A 553 -19.10 29.02 18.09
N ILE A 554 -19.11 30.14 18.81
CA ILE A 554 -20.32 30.70 19.41
C ILE A 554 -21.26 31.14 18.28
N ARG A 555 -22.43 30.50 18.22
CA ARG A 555 -23.48 30.82 17.24
C ARG A 555 -24.31 32.00 17.73
N ASP A 556 -24.86 31.89 18.93
CA ASP A 556 -25.63 33.00 19.49
C ASP A 556 -25.72 33.06 21.01
N PHE A 557 -26.29 34.17 21.49
CA PHE A 557 -26.56 34.45 22.89
C PHE A 557 -28.06 34.55 23.16
N PHE A 558 -28.54 33.82 24.15
CA PHE A 558 -29.95 33.78 24.53
C PHE A 558 -30.12 34.29 25.96
N ARG A 559 -31.11 35.13 26.18
CA ARG A 559 -31.45 35.68 27.50
C ARG A 559 -32.77 35.08 27.93
N LEU A 560 -32.75 34.22 28.94
CA LEU A 560 -33.95 33.50 29.35
C LEU A 560 -34.08 33.33 30.86
N SER A 561 -35.26 32.93 31.29
CA SER A 561 -35.55 32.53 32.65
C SER A 561 -36.29 31.20 32.65
N ALA A 562 -35.60 30.13 33.08
CA ALA A 562 -36.24 28.83 33.22
C ALA A 562 -37.40 28.82 34.23
N LYS A 563 -37.46 29.81 35.14
CA LYS A 563 -38.53 29.97 36.14
C LYS A 563 -39.81 30.58 35.55
N THR A 564 -39.66 31.59 34.69
CA THR A 564 -40.79 32.35 34.13
C THR A 564 -41.10 31.99 32.68
N ASP A 565 -40.32 31.08 32.09
CA ASP A 565 -40.36 30.66 30.69
C ASP A 565 -40.02 31.73 29.65
N LYS A 566 -39.67 32.94 30.11
CA LYS A 566 -39.29 34.04 29.23
C LYS A 566 -38.04 33.66 28.41
N GLY A 567 -38.11 33.81 27.09
CA GLY A 567 -36.99 33.57 26.16
C GLY A 567 -36.75 32.10 25.79
N MET A 568 -37.62 31.17 26.22
CA MET A 568 -37.46 29.74 25.94
C MET A 568 -37.79 29.34 24.51
N ASP A 569 -38.76 29.99 23.86
CA ASP A 569 -39.17 29.63 22.50
C ASP A 569 -38.10 30.02 21.46
N GLU A 570 -37.54 31.23 21.57
CA GLU A 570 -36.40 31.68 20.75
C GLU A 570 -35.19 30.76 20.90
N PHE A 571 -34.94 30.26 22.11
CA PHE A 571 -33.86 29.29 22.35
C PHE A 571 -34.16 27.89 21.80
N ARG A 572 -35.42 27.48 21.68
CA ARG A 572 -35.79 26.18 21.08
C ARG A 572 -35.71 26.19 19.56
N GLU A 573 -35.96 27.34 18.95
CA GLU A 573 -35.89 27.54 17.49
C GLU A 573 -34.44 27.57 16.98
N ALA A 574 -33.53 28.10 17.79
CA ALA A 574 -32.10 28.17 17.48
C ALA A 574 -31.35 26.85 17.74
#